data_AF-A0A7V0QGF6-F1
#
_entry.id   AF-A0A7V0QGF6-F1
#
_cell.length_a   1.000
_cell.length_b   1.000
_cell.length_c   1.000
_cell.angle_alpha   90.00
_cell.angle_beta   90.00
_cell.angle_gamma   90.00
#
_symmetry.space_group_name_H-M   'P 1'
#
loop_
_entity.id
_entity.type
_entity.pdbx_description
1 polymer ?
#
loop_
_entity_poly.entity_id
_entity_poly.type
_entity_poly.pdbx_seq_one_letter_code
_entity_poly.pdbx_strand_id
1 'polypeptide(L)'
;MKKSCEEQVYFPWEKDLKGLGRDQIKELQLERLQLTCNRAYSRVDFYRKRFDEIGLLPEDIKDLDDLDKFPFTTQEDLANHYPYGMFAVPLKDIVRIKYSRSVGESPIVIGYTKKDVKIWTQLMARLMHSIGIHKRDIVQIAFNYSLFTGAFNFNAGTEEIGATVAPSATVSATIQLKIMQDFRSTVLATTPSFALHILKTMRDQSLDPHLLHLRIGIFGPDFMNSELRKELEDGFGIKAYSIYGVEELVEPGLAGECEYQDGLHIAEDHFYAEIINPATGKLLPPG
;
A
#
# COMPACT_ATOMS: atom_id res chain seq x y z
N MET A 1 8.98 13.72 -24.97
CA MET A 1 7.58 13.29 -24.80
C MET A 1 7.40 12.88 -23.36
N LYS A 2 6.49 13.51 -22.60
CA LYS A 2 6.05 12.97 -21.31
C LYS A 2 5.31 11.66 -21.61
N LYS A 3 5.66 10.57 -20.92
CA LYS A 3 4.90 9.30 -20.99
C LYS A 3 3.46 9.57 -20.53
N SER A 4 2.48 8.80 -21.01
CA SER A 4 1.13 8.91 -20.47
C SER A 4 1.10 8.46 -19.00
N CYS A 5 0.08 8.89 -18.25
CA CYS A 5 -0.16 8.49 -16.85
C CYS A 5 -0.09 6.96 -16.68
N GLU A 6 -0.70 6.21 -17.59
CA GLU A 6 -0.74 4.75 -17.59
C GLU A 6 0.62 4.09 -17.89
N GLU A 7 1.49 4.73 -18.68
CA GLU A 7 2.82 4.22 -19.04
C GLU A 7 3.88 4.41 -17.95
N GLN A 8 3.61 5.24 -16.95
CA GLN A 8 4.55 5.57 -15.86
C GLN A 8 4.47 4.61 -14.67
N VAL A 9 3.40 3.81 -14.57
CA VAL A 9 3.12 2.99 -13.37
C VAL A 9 3.75 1.59 -13.43
N TYR A 10 4.32 1.17 -14.56
CA TYR A 10 4.86 -0.21 -14.71
C TYR A 10 6.38 -0.27 -14.66
N PHE A 11 6.92 -1.17 -13.82
CA PHE A 11 8.36 -1.35 -13.62
C PHE A 11 8.99 -2.30 -14.67
N PRO A 12 10.29 -2.15 -15.03
CA PRO A 12 11.01 -3.02 -15.96
C PRO A 12 10.87 -4.56 -15.82
N TRP A 13 10.56 -5.11 -14.64
CA TRP A 13 10.38 -6.57 -14.45
C TRP A 13 8.95 -7.05 -14.69
N GLU A 14 7.99 -6.16 -14.89
CA GLU A 14 6.56 -6.46 -15.13
C GLU A 14 6.21 -6.33 -16.60
N LYS A 15 7.07 -6.89 -17.46
CA LYS A 15 6.93 -6.75 -18.92
C LYS A 15 5.59 -7.25 -19.43
N ASP A 16 5.02 -8.25 -18.77
CA ASP A 16 3.75 -8.87 -19.14
C ASP A 16 2.52 -8.04 -18.73
N LEU A 17 2.68 -7.08 -17.81
CA LEU A 17 1.60 -6.18 -17.37
C LEU A 17 1.62 -4.83 -18.10
N LYS A 18 2.77 -4.47 -18.66
CA LYS A 18 2.96 -3.17 -19.30
C LYS A 18 2.14 -3.07 -20.58
N GLY A 19 1.21 -2.11 -20.62
CA GLY A 19 0.43 -1.80 -21.81
C GLY A 19 -0.71 -2.79 -22.08
N LEU A 20 -1.14 -3.54 -21.07
CA LEU A 20 -2.38 -4.32 -21.16
C LEU A 20 -3.57 -3.38 -21.35
N GLY A 21 -4.43 -3.71 -22.31
CA GLY A 21 -5.72 -3.05 -22.48
C GLY A 21 -6.72 -3.46 -21.40
N ARG A 22 -7.83 -2.73 -21.28
CA ARG A 22 -8.87 -3.00 -20.26
C ARG A 22 -9.41 -4.43 -20.29
N ASP A 23 -9.61 -5.00 -21.46
CA ASP A 23 -10.13 -6.37 -21.59
C ASP A 23 -9.13 -7.41 -21.06
N GLN A 24 -7.84 -7.21 -21.31
CA GLN A 24 -6.78 -8.10 -20.83
C GLN A 24 -6.61 -8.00 -19.31
N ILE A 25 -6.77 -6.80 -18.73
CA ILE A 25 -6.79 -6.64 -17.28
C ILE A 25 -7.98 -7.35 -16.66
N LYS A 26 -9.19 -7.23 -17.25
CA LYS A 26 -10.39 -7.93 -16.75
C LYS A 26 -10.22 -9.44 -16.79
N GLU A 27 -9.65 -9.98 -17.87
CA GLU A 27 -9.35 -11.42 -17.98
C GLU A 27 -8.37 -11.88 -16.89
N LEU A 28 -7.29 -11.12 -16.67
CA LEU A 28 -6.32 -11.38 -15.60
C LEU A 28 -6.98 -11.33 -14.20
N GLN A 29 -7.85 -10.34 -13.97
CA GLN A 29 -8.58 -10.20 -12.71
C GLN A 29 -9.51 -11.40 -12.49
N LEU A 30 -10.25 -11.84 -13.50
CA LEU A 30 -11.14 -12.99 -13.41
C LEU A 30 -10.36 -14.28 -13.11
N GLU A 31 -9.24 -14.51 -13.80
CA GLU A 31 -8.39 -15.67 -13.54
C GLU A 31 -7.89 -15.68 -12.08
N ARG A 32 -7.38 -14.53 -11.60
CA ARG A 32 -6.88 -14.40 -10.23
C ARG A 32 -8.00 -14.52 -9.19
N LEU A 33 -9.20 -14.01 -9.50
CA LEU A 33 -10.37 -14.14 -8.66
C LEU A 33 -10.76 -15.61 -8.49
N GLN A 34 -10.90 -16.36 -9.58
CA GLN A 34 -11.23 -17.79 -9.55
C GLN A 34 -10.21 -18.59 -8.73
N LEU A 35 -8.91 -18.31 -8.92
CA LEU A 35 -7.85 -18.93 -8.11
C LEU A 35 -7.94 -18.59 -6.62
N THR A 36 -8.30 -17.35 -6.31
CA THR A 36 -8.45 -16.86 -4.93
C THR A 36 -9.65 -17.50 -4.25
N CYS A 37 -10.81 -17.51 -4.91
CA CYS A 37 -12.03 -18.15 -4.41
C CYS A 37 -11.86 -19.65 -4.23
N ASN A 38 -11.23 -20.34 -5.18
CA ASN A 38 -10.94 -21.77 -5.06
C ASN A 38 -10.04 -22.07 -3.85
N ARG A 39 -8.99 -21.26 -3.64
CA ARG A 39 -8.10 -21.41 -2.48
C ARG A 39 -8.83 -21.13 -1.16
N ALA A 40 -9.61 -20.05 -1.10
CA ALA A 40 -10.38 -19.69 0.09
C ALA A 40 -11.38 -20.79 0.47
N TYR A 41 -12.19 -21.24 -0.49
CA TYR A 41 -13.16 -22.31 -0.30
C TYR A 41 -12.53 -23.64 0.14
N SER A 42 -11.44 -24.05 -0.52
CA SER A 42 -10.82 -25.35 -0.23
C SER A 42 -10.07 -25.37 1.09
N ARG A 43 -9.51 -24.24 1.54
CA ARG A 43 -8.53 -24.21 2.64
C ARG A 43 -8.96 -23.48 3.90
N VAL A 44 -10.02 -22.69 3.85
CA VAL A 44 -10.46 -21.87 4.98
C VAL A 44 -11.91 -22.22 5.32
N ASP A 45 -12.13 -22.81 6.49
CA ASP A 45 -13.46 -23.30 6.90
C ASP A 45 -14.51 -22.17 6.95
N PHE A 46 -14.10 -20.94 7.32
CA PHE A 46 -14.97 -19.76 7.27
C PHE A 46 -15.51 -19.51 5.86
N TYR A 47 -14.62 -19.43 4.87
CA TYR A 47 -15.02 -19.18 3.49
C TYR A 47 -15.79 -20.36 2.89
N ARG A 48 -15.42 -21.60 3.23
CA ARG A 48 -16.19 -22.78 2.80
C ARG A 48 -17.66 -22.67 3.23
N LYS A 49 -17.90 -22.36 4.52
CA LYS A 49 -19.25 -22.18 5.06
C LYS A 49 -20.00 -21.05 4.35
N ARG A 50 -19.38 -19.89 4.15
CA ARG A 50 -20.02 -18.74 3.45
C ARG A 50 -20.42 -19.08 2.02
N PHE A 51 -19.60 -19.85 1.30
CA PHE A 51 -19.95 -20.34 -0.05
C PHE A 51 -21.10 -21.36 -0.02
N ASP A 52 -21.04 -22.33 0.90
CA ASP A 52 -22.06 -23.35 1.05
C ASP A 52 -23.43 -22.75 1.42
N GLU A 53 -23.45 -21.70 2.26
CA GLU A 53 -24.65 -20.96 2.69
C GLU A 53 -25.40 -20.30 1.53
N ILE A 54 -24.66 -19.79 0.53
CA ILE A 54 -25.24 -19.17 -0.68
C ILE A 54 -25.38 -20.17 -1.84
N GLY A 55 -25.01 -21.44 -1.63
CA GLY A 55 -25.09 -22.49 -2.63
C GLY A 55 -24.21 -22.27 -3.86
N LEU A 56 -23.05 -21.61 -3.69
CA LEU A 56 -22.10 -21.35 -4.77
C LEU A 56 -20.84 -22.20 -4.61
N LEU A 57 -20.35 -22.73 -5.73
CA LEU A 57 -19.02 -23.32 -5.84
C LEU A 57 -18.05 -22.35 -6.54
N PRO A 58 -16.73 -22.43 -6.28
CA PRO A 58 -15.76 -21.58 -6.97
C PRO A 58 -15.80 -21.69 -8.50
N GLU A 59 -16.24 -22.84 -9.03
CA GLU A 59 -16.40 -23.06 -10.47
C GLU A 59 -17.58 -22.30 -11.09
N ASP A 60 -18.51 -21.80 -10.29
CA ASP A 60 -19.66 -21.01 -10.75
C ASP A 60 -19.31 -19.55 -11.05
N ILE A 61 -18.10 -19.10 -10.67
CA ILE A 61 -17.60 -17.75 -10.93
C ILE A 61 -17.14 -17.68 -12.39
N LYS A 62 -17.95 -17.04 -13.25
CA LYS A 62 -17.70 -16.89 -14.69
C LYS A 62 -17.41 -15.47 -15.10
N ASP A 63 -17.78 -14.49 -14.29
CA ASP A 63 -17.53 -13.07 -14.51
C ASP A 63 -17.11 -12.39 -13.20
N LEU A 64 -16.54 -11.19 -13.32
CA LEU A 64 -16.21 -10.34 -12.17
C LEU A 64 -17.47 -9.90 -11.43
N ASP A 65 -18.57 -9.69 -12.15
CA ASP A 65 -19.87 -9.31 -11.58
C ASP A 65 -20.47 -10.41 -10.67
N ASP A 66 -19.97 -11.66 -10.73
CA ASP A 66 -20.40 -12.71 -9.81
C ASP A 66 -20.00 -12.45 -8.35
N LEU A 67 -19.09 -11.48 -8.10
CA LEU A 67 -18.73 -11.02 -6.76
C LEU A 67 -19.92 -10.49 -5.96
N ASP A 68 -20.92 -9.89 -6.63
CA ASP A 68 -22.14 -9.37 -6.00
C ASP A 68 -22.94 -10.41 -5.20
N LYS A 69 -22.71 -11.69 -5.49
CA LYS A 69 -23.37 -12.80 -4.82
C LYS A 69 -22.75 -13.13 -3.46
N PHE A 70 -21.51 -12.71 -3.22
CA PHE A 70 -20.77 -13.04 -2.03
C PHE A 70 -21.09 -12.09 -0.88
N PRO A 71 -21.26 -12.59 0.35
CA PRO A 71 -21.35 -11.73 1.51
C PRO A 71 -19.98 -11.10 1.82
N PHE A 72 -20.00 -9.88 2.37
CA PHE A 72 -18.77 -9.22 2.81
C PHE A 72 -18.05 -10.01 3.92
N THR A 73 -16.72 -9.92 3.91
CA THR A 73 -15.88 -10.26 5.06
C THR A 73 -15.63 -8.99 5.86
N THR A 74 -15.89 -9.02 7.16
CA THR A 74 -15.75 -7.87 8.05
C THR A 74 -14.55 -8.01 8.98
N GLN A 75 -14.17 -6.92 9.64
CA GLN A 75 -13.16 -6.95 10.71
C GLN A 75 -13.58 -7.87 11.88
N GLU A 76 -14.88 -7.96 12.18
CA GLU A 76 -15.41 -8.87 13.19
C GLU A 76 -15.22 -10.34 12.79
N ASP A 77 -15.43 -10.67 11.50
CA ASP A 77 -15.13 -12.00 10.98
C ASP A 77 -13.65 -12.37 11.20
N LEU A 78 -12.72 -11.45 10.91
CA LEU A 78 -11.29 -11.67 11.13
C LEU A 78 -10.95 -11.88 12.62
N ALA A 79 -11.52 -11.04 13.50
CA ALA A 79 -11.28 -11.12 14.94
C ALA A 79 -11.82 -12.41 15.56
N ASN A 80 -13.00 -12.88 15.13
CA ASN A 80 -13.63 -14.12 15.60
C ASN A 80 -12.85 -15.39 15.20
N HIS A 81 -11.91 -15.28 14.26
CA HIS A 81 -11.07 -16.38 13.78
C HIS A 81 -9.60 -16.22 14.20
N TYR A 82 -9.32 -15.38 15.21
CA TYR A 82 -8.01 -15.26 15.81
C TYR A 82 -7.49 -16.62 16.36
N PRO A 83 -6.17 -16.90 16.30
CA PRO A 83 -5.13 -16.12 15.60
C PRO A 83 -4.93 -16.51 14.13
N TYR A 84 -5.28 -17.73 13.74
CA TYR A 84 -4.88 -18.28 12.43
C TYR A 84 -6.04 -18.89 11.63
N GLY A 85 -7.29 -18.76 12.09
CA GLY A 85 -8.45 -19.40 11.47
C GLY A 85 -8.73 -18.93 10.04
N MET A 86 -8.19 -17.78 9.65
CA MET A 86 -8.29 -17.22 8.29
C MET A 86 -7.12 -17.59 7.39
N PHE A 87 -6.11 -18.33 7.88
CA PHE A 87 -4.94 -18.67 7.07
C PHE A 87 -5.26 -19.80 6.09
N ALA A 88 -5.01 -19.56 4.79
CA ALA A 88 -5.17 -20.56 3.73
C ALA A 88 -3.93 -21.46 3.53
N VAL A 89 -2.96 -21.39 4.45
CA VAL A 89 -1.73 -22.20 4.47
C VAL A 89 -1.34 -22.50 5.92
N PRO A 90 -0.62 -23.60 6.21
CA PRO A 90 -0.16 -23.87 7.56
C PRO A 90 0.89 -22.85 8.02
N LEU A 91 0.99 -22.65 9.34
CA LEU A 91 1.88 -21.66 9.96
C LEU A 91 3.36 -21.80 9.54
N LYS A 92 3.82 -23.02 9.23
CA LYS A 92 5.19 -23.29 8.74
C LYS A 92 5.53 -22.58 7.42
N ASP A 93 4.53 -22.20 6.62
CA ASP A 93 4.70 -21.52 5.34
C ASP A 93 4.60 -19.98 5.48
N ILE A 94 4.32 -19.49 6.70
CA ILE A 94 4.21 -18.08 7.04
C ILE A 94 5.58 -17.57 7.52
N VAL A 95 6.08 -16.50 6.89
CA VAL A 95 7.39 -15.89 7.19
C VAL A 95 7.27 -14.56 7.92
N ARG A 96 6.07 -13.98 7.99
CA ARG A 96 5.79 -12.74 8.71
C ARG A 96 4.37 -12.78 9.26
N ILE A 97 4.20 -12.36 10.51
CA ILE A 97 2.90 -12.26 11.18
C ILE A 97 2.77 -10.83 11.69
N LYS A 98 1.63 -10.20 11.38
CA LYS A 98 1.28 -8.87 11.86
C LYS A 98 0.16 -8.99 12.88
N TYR A 99 0.36 -8.35 14.03
CA TYR A 99 -0.72 -8.00 14.95
C TYR A 99 -1.32 -6.68 14.50
N SER A 100 -2.58 -6.70 14.10
CA SER A 100 -3.34 -5.53 13.68
C SER A 100 -4.24 -5.04 14.83
N ARG A 101 -5.03 -3.98 14.60
CA ARG A 101 -5.96 -3.44 15.58
C ARG A 101 -6.94 -4.50 16.10
N SER A 102 -7.34 -4.36 17.37
CA SER A 102 -8.37 -5.17 18.00
C SER A 102 -9.78 -4.67 17.69
N VAL A 103 -10.69 -5.62 17.49
CA VAL A 103 -12.14 -5.40 17.41
C VAL A 103 -12.75 -6.02 18.67
N GLY A 104 -13.25 -5.18 19.57
CA GLY A 104 -13.60 -5.62 20.92
C GLY A 104 -12.36 -6.14 21.68
N GLU A 105 -12.44 -7.37 22.19
CA GLU A 105 -11.34 -8.00 22.94
C GLU A 105 -10.38 -8.80 22.04
N SER A 106 -10.75 -9.09 20.80
CA SER A 106 -9.98 -9.97 19.92
C SER A 106 -9.16 -9.18 18.89
N PRO A 107 -7.85 -9.43 18.77
CA PRO A 107 -7.03 -8.81 17.75
C PRO A 107 -7.20 -9.48 16.38
N ILE A 108 -6.91 -8.73 15.33
CA ILE A 108 -6.78 -9.27 13.98
C ILE A 108 -5.31 -9.67 13.75
N VAL A 109 -5.10 -10.87 13.21
CA VAL A 109 -3.77 -11.37 12.85
C VAL A 109 -3.72 -11.64 11.36
N ILE A 110 -2.71 -11.07 10.70
CA ILE A 110 -2.46 -11.28 9.27
C ILE A 110 -1.12 -11.98 9.08
N GLY A 111 -1.14 -13.05 8.29
CA GLY A 111 0.04 -13.87 7.98
C GLY A 111 0.46 -13.72 6.52
N TYR A 112 1.76 -13.69 6.29
CA TYR A 112 2.33 -13.55 4.94
C TYR A 112 3.28 -14.70 4.65
N THR A 113 3.08 -15.35 3.51
CA THR A 113 4.05 -16.29 2.96
C THR A 113 5.24 -15.54 2.36
N LYS A 114 6.32 -16.27 2.05
CA LYS A 114 7.46 -15.71 1.32
C LYS A 114 7.05 -15.08 -0.02
N LYS A 115 6.04 -15.66 -0.70
CA LYS A 115 5.53 -15.13 -1.97
C LYS A 115 4.81 -13.80 -1.75
N ASP A 116 4.02 -13.69 -0.69
CA ASP A 116 3.25 -12.46 -0.37
C ASP A 116 4.20 -11.31 -0.06
N VAL A 117 5.22 -11.53 0.78
CA VAL A 117 6.25 -10.51 1.08
C VAL A 117 6.97 -10.04 -0.18
N LYS A 118 7.24 -10.95 -1.13
CA LYS A 118 7.85 -10.59 -2.42
C LYS A 118 6.92 -9.72 -3.27
N ILE A 119 5.65 -10.10 -3.40
CA ILE A 119 4.66 -9.33 -4.17
C ILE A 119 4.58 -7.90 -3.60
N TRP A 120 4.54 -7.75 -2.29
CA TRP A 120 4.47 -6.44 -1.65
C TRP A 120 5.69 -5.57 -1.88
N THR A 121 6.87 -6.20 -1.81
CA THR A 121 8.13 -5.53 -2.12
C THR A 121 8.09 -4.95 -3.54
N GLN A 122 7.56 -5.73 -4.49
CA GLN A 122 7.42 -5.30 -5.88
C GLN A 122 6.36 -4.20 -6.06
N LEU A 123 5.22 -4.29 -5.38
CA LEU A 123 4.18 -3.25 -5.40
C LEU A 123 4.70 -1.90 -4.84
N MET A 124 5.43 -1.95 -3.73
CA MET A 124 6.07 -0.75 -3.17
C MET A 124 7.11 -0.16 -4.11
N ALA A 125 7.98 -1.00 -4.67
CA ALA A 125 8.96 -0.55 -5.65
C ALA A 125 8.31 0.06 -6.90
N ARG A 126 7.20 -0.53 -7.38
CA ARG A 126 6.40 -0.03 -8.50
C ARG A 126 5.89 1.40 -8.22
N LEU A 127 5.24 1.61 -7.08
CA LEU A 127 4.70 2.92 -6.69
C LEU A 127 5.79 3.97 -6.46
N MET A 128 6.89 3.59 -5.79
CA MET A 128 8.00 4.51 -5.57
C MET A 128 8.67 4.91 -6.89
N HIS A 129 8.77 3.98 -7.83
CA HIS A 129 9.33 4.27 -9.15
C HIS A 129 8.45 5.16 -10.01
N SER A 130 7.13 5.00 -9.95
CA SER A 130 6.18 5.76 -10.78
C SER A 130 6.21 7.25 -10.48
N ILE A 131 6.63 7.64 -9.27
CA ILE A 131 6.85 9.03 -8.86
C ILE A 131 8.31 9.48 -9.03
N GLY A 132 9.13 8.68 -9.70
CA GLY A 132 10.49 9.04 -10.09
C GLY A 132 11.59 8.65 -9.10
N ILE A 133 11.36 7.75 -8.15
CA ILE A 133 12.42 7.21 -7.27
C ILE A 133 13.25 6.18 -8.04
N HIS A 134 14.57 6.26 -7.88
CA HIS A 134 15.53 5.43 -8.58
C HIS A 134 16.79 5.16 -7.74
N LYS A 135 17.67 4.28 -8.22
CA LYS A 135 18.88 3.83 -7.51
C LYS A 135 19.87 4.91 -7.02
N ARG A 136 19.75 6.17 -7.47
CA ARG A 136 20.60 7.28 -6.98
C ARG A 136 20.01 8.01 -5.78
N ASP A 137 18.80 7.63 -5.35
CA ASP A 137 18.15 8.27 -4.22
C ASP A 137 18.61 7.70 -2.88
N ILE A 138 18.50 8.57 -1.88
CA ILE A 138 18.60 8.23 -0.48
C ILE A 138 17.21 8.48 0.13
N VAL A 139 16.52 7.40 0.46
CA VAL A 139 15.15 7.42 0.98
C VAL A 139 15.19 7.37 2.50
N GLN A 140 14.86 8.50 3.13
CA GLN A 140 14.74 8.62 4.57
C GLN A 140 13.36 8.17 5.03
N ILE A 141 13.32 7.07 5.78
CA ILE A 141 12.07 6.41 6.19
C ILE A 141 11.85 6.71 7.67
N ALA A 142 10.98 7.69 7.93
CA ALA A 142 10.68 8.25 9.24
C ALA A 142 9.33 7.74 9.79
N PHE A 143 9.12 6.43 9.73
CA PHE A 143 7.94 5.75 10.26
C PHE A 143 8.24 4.95 11.53
N ASN A 144 7.23 4.61 12.32
CA ASN A 144 7.42 3.72 13.47
C ASN A 144 7.75 2.28 12.98
N TYR A 145 8.83 1.67 13.48
CA TYR A 145 9.25 0.29 13.14
C TYR A 145 8.76 -0.77 14.13
N SER A 146 7.88 -0.40 15.06
CA SER A 146 7.26 -1.33 15.99
C SER A 146 6.12 -2.09 15.30
N LEU A 147 4.86 -1.87 15.70
CA LEU A 147 3.71 -2.59 15.14
C LEU A 147 3.28 -2.13 13.73
N PHE A 148 3.83 -1.03 13.23
CA PHE A 148 3.55 -0.56 11.87
C PHE A 148 4.46 -1.27 10.86
N THR A 149 3.94 -2.32 10.24
CA THR A 149 4.70 -3.12 9.26
C THR A 149 5.06 -2.35 7.99
N GLY A 150 4.34 -1.25 7.71
CA GLY A 150 4.57 -0.42 6.54
C GLY A 150 5.99 0.14 6.44
N ALA A 151 6.63 0.42 7.58
CA ALA A 151 8.03 0.85 7.60
C ALA A 151 8.97 -0.17 6.95
N PHE A 152 8.78 -1.47 7.22
CA PHE A 152 9.56 -2.54 6.59
C PHE A 152 9.28 -2.68 5.10
N ASN A 153 8.06 -2.37 4.66
CA ASN A 153 7.70 -2.42 3.25
C ASN A 153 8.32 -1.25 2.46
N PHE A 154 8.44 -0.06 3.06
CA PHE A 154 9.26 1.01 2.46
C PHE A 154 10.73 0.62 2.34
N ASN A 155 11.31 -0.07 3.33
CA ASN A 155 12.68 -0.56 3.24
C ASN A 155 12.82 -1.52 2.06
N ALA A 156 12.00 -2.56 2.04
CA ALA A 156 12.07 -3.60 1.02
C ALA A 156 11.86 -3.00 -0.39
N GLY A 157 10.88 -2.11 -0.57
CA GLY A 157 10.64 -1.44 -1.86
C GLY A 157 11.81 -0.55 -2.31
N THR A 158 12.43 0.18 -1.38
CA THR A 158 13.61 1.00 -1.66
C THR A 158 14.81 0.14 -2.07
N GLU A 159 15.06 -0.95 -1.34
CA GLU A 159 16.13 -1.89 -1.61
C GLU A 159 15.93 -2.60 -2.96
N GLU A 160 14.69 -2.97 -3.30
CA GLU A 160 14.33 -3.57 -4.59
C GLU A 160 14.58 -2.62 -5.77
N ILE A 161 14.35 -1.31 -5.59
CA ILE A 161 14.74 -0.28 -6.59
C ILE A 161 16.26 -0.18 -6.74
N GLY A 162 17.02 -0.61 -5.72
CA GLY A 162 18.46 -0.39 -5.60
C GLY A 162 18.82 1.00 -5.11
N ALA A 163 17.87 1.71 -4.49
CA ALA A 163 18.10 2.99 -3.82
C ALA A 163 18.67 2.76 -2.41
N THR A 164 19.22 3.80 -1.80
CA THR A 164 19.77 3.73 -0.44
C THR A 164 18.66 3.97 0.59
N VAL A 165 18.53 3.07 1.57
CA VAL A 165 17.62 3.24 2.71
C VAL A 165 18.33 3.98 3.84
N ALA A 166 17.70 5.04 4.36
CA ALA A 166 18.06 5.70 5.61
C ALA A 166 16.92 5.50 6.62
N PRO A 167 16.92 4.40 7.41
CA PRO A 167 15.82 4.09 8.32
C PRO A 167 15.99 4.91 9.60
N SER A 168 15.32 6.06 9.69
CA SER A 168 15.45 6.98 10.82
C SER A 168 14.40 6.79 11.91
N ALA A 169 13.34 6.04 11.62
CA ALA A 169 12.19 5.84 12.51
C ALA A 169 11.57 7.17 12.97
N THR A 170 10.85 7.18 14.10
CA THR A 170 10.26 8.40 14.69
C THR A 170 11.18 9.06 15.73
N VAL A 171 12.45 9.32 15.38
CA VAL A 171 13.34 10.16 16.20
C VAL A 171 12.92 11.63 16.15
N SER A 172 13.48 12.49 17.00
CA SER A 172 13.08 13.91 17.04
C SER A 172 13.26 14.63 15.70
N ALA A 173 12.41 15.63 15.41
CA ALA A 173 12.48 16.40 14.18
C ALA A 173 13.85 17.07 13.94
N THR A 174 14.52 17.53 15.00
CA THR A 174 15.91 18.04 14.91
C THR A 174 16.87 16.98 14.40
N ILE A 175 16.75 15.73 14.87
CA ILE A 175 17.58 14.63 14.38
C ILE A 175 17.19 14.27 12.94
N GLN A 176 15.90 14.30 12.59
CA GLN A 176 15.46 14.07 11.20
C GLN A 176 16.09 15.07 10.23
N LEU A 177 16.10 16.35 10.58
CA LEU A 177 16.73 17.41 9.77
C LEU A 177 18.24 17.19 9.66
N LYS A 178 18.91 16.85 10.76
CA LYS A 178 20.34 16.53 10.75
C LYS A 178 20.67 15.36 9.83
N ILE A 179 19.91 14.26 9.93
CA ILE A 179 20.06 13.10 9.05
C ILE A 179 19.87 13.52 7.59
N MET A 180 18.83 14.30 7.32
CA MET A 180 18.49 14.77 5.98
C MET A 180 19.61 15.61 5.35
N GLN A 181 20.26 16.47 6.14
CA GLN A 181 21.43 17.26 5.71
C GLN A 181 22.68 16.39 5.53
N ASP A 182 23.03 15.61 6.55
CA ASP A 182 24.30 14.86 6.59
C ASP A 182 24.32 13.75 5.54
N PHE A 183 23.21 13.04 5.37
CA PHE A 183 23.08 11.97 4.37
C PHE A 183 22.69 12.50 3.00
N ARG A 184 22.30 13.78 2.90
CA ARG A 184 21.75 14.37 1.68
C ARG A 184 20.55 13.57 1.15
N SER A 185 19.63 13.24 2.04
CA SER A 185 18.40 12.52 1.70
C SER A 185 17.67 13.24 0.56
N THR A 186 17.25 12.48 -0.45
CA THR A 186 16.52 13.02 -1.61
C THR A 186 15.02 12.74 -1.52
N VAL A 187 14.63 11.75 -0.72
CA VAL A 187 13.24 11.37 -0.49
C VAL A 187 12.95 11.30 1.00
N LEU A 188 11.83 11.86 1.43
CA LEU A 188 11.29 11.69 2.78
C LEU A 188 10.01 10.85 2.72
N ALA A 189 9.98 9.72 3.42
CA ALA A 189 8.80 8.87 3.59
C ALA A 189 8.34 8.91 5.04
N THR A 190 7.13 9.41 5.31
CA THR A 190 6.59 9.62 6.67
C THR A 190 5.07 9.89 6.66
N THR A 191 4.43 10.01 7.81
CA THR A 191 3.06 10.56 7.89
C THR A 191 3.05 12.05 7.55
N PRO A 192 1.95 12.58 6.94
CA PRO A 192 1.79 14.01 6.70
C PRO A 192 1.93 14.85 7.99
N SER A 193 1.37 14.37 9.10
CA SER A 193 1.43 15.02 10.40
C SER A 193 2.86 15.16 10.93
N PHE A 194 3.69 14.12 10.78
CA PHE A 194 5.08 14.19 11.21
C PHE A 194 5.95 15.02 10.25
N ALA A 195 5.66 15.00 8.94
CA ALA A 195 6.30 15.89 7.98
C ALA A 195 6.07 17.38 8.33
N LEU A 196 4.84 17.75 8.71
CA LEU A 196 4.54 19.11 9.20
C LEU A 196 5.32 19.46 10.46
N HIS A 197 5.44 18.52 11.39
CA HIS A 197 6.22 18.74 12.60
C HIS A 197 7.71 18.97 12.30
N ILE A 198 8.27 18.20 11.35
CA ILE A 198 9.64 18.42 10.84
C ILE A 198 9.76 19.80 10.20
N LEU A 199 8.79 20.19 9.36
CA LEU A 199 8.77 21.48 8.68
C LEU A 199 8.70 22.65 9.66
N LYS A 200 7.84 22.55 10.68
CA LYS A 200 7.74 23.54 11.76
C LYS A 200 9.07 23.66 12.51
N THR A 201 9.69 22.53 12.84
CA THR A 201 10.98 22.50 13.55
C THR A 201 12.09 23.14 12.72
N MET A 202 12.08 22.92 11.41
CA MET A 202 13.00 23.56 10.46
C MET A 202 12.86 25.09 10.48
N ARG A 203 11.61 25.59 10.43
CA ARG A 203 11.28 27.02 10.53
C ARG A 203 11.70 27.60 11.88
N ASP A 204 11.38 26.92 12.98
CA ASP A 204 11.72 27.35 14.35
C ASP A 204 13.24 27.47 14.56
N GLN A 205 14.03 26.59 13.92
CA GLN A 205 15.50 26.62 13.97
C GLN A 205 16.12 27.59 12.94
N SER A 206 15.29 28.28 12.15
CA SER A 206 15.76 29.14 11.04
C SER A 206 16.72 28.40 10.11
N LEU A 207 16.48 27.10 9.90
CA LEU A 207 17.30 26.28 9.01
C LEU A 207 17.00 26.66 7.56
N ASP A 208 18.04 26.96 6.79
CA ASP A 208 17.92 27.24 5.36
C ASP A 208 17.48 25.95 4.61
N PRO A 209 16.30 25.95 3.95
CA PRO A 209 15.84 24.81 3.15
C PRO A 209 16.83 24.41 2.04
N HIS A 210 17.66 25.32 1.54
CA HIS A 210 18.67 25.03 0.52
C HIS A 210 19.79 24.09 1.01
N LEU A 211 19.90 23.85 2.32
CA LEU A 211 20.80 22.85 2.88
C LEU A 211 20.24 21.43 2.76
N LEU A 212 18.94 21.29 2.46
CA LEU A 212 18.29 20.01 2.19
C LEU A 212 18.42 19.64 0.71
N HIS A 213 18.47 18.35 0.43
CA HIS A 213 18.55 17.80 -0.93
C HIS A 213 17.25 17.10 -1.36
N LEU A 214 16.17 17.30 -0.58
CA LEU A 214 14.90 16.67 -0.84
C LEU A 214 14.33 17.11 -2.19
N ARG A 215 13.70 16.16 -2.88
CA ARG A 215 12.94 16.38 -4.11
C ARG A 215 11.55 15.75 -4.05
N ILE A 216 11.38 14.68 -3.26
CA ILE A 216 10.14 13.93 -3.14
C ILE A 216 9.78 13.74 -1.67
N GLY A 217 8.50 13.90 -1.35
CA GLY A 217 7.87 13.41 -0.14
C GLY A 217 6.86 12.32 -0.48
N ILE A 218 6.90 11.18 0.21
CA ILE A 218 5.86 10.15 0.14
C ILE A 218 5.15 10.12 1.48
N PHE A 219 3.85 10.39 1.46
CA PHE A 219 3.07 10.58 2.67
C PHE A 219 1.88 9.62 2.75
N GLY A 220 1.73 9.00 3.91
CA GLY A 220 0.64 8.09 4.27
C GLY A 220 0.84 7.59 5.70
N PRO A 221 -0.07 6.79 6.27
CA PRO A 221 -1.34 6.37 5.67
C PRO A 221 -2.44 7.45 5.78
N ASP A 222 -2.20 8.52 6.56
CA ASP A 222 -3.20 9.59 6.75
C ASP A 222 -3.50 10.33 5.43
N PHE A 223 -4.76 10.73 5.27
CA PHE A 223 -5.19 11.53 4.14
C PHE A 223 -4.47 12.88 4.10
N MET A 224 -3.86 13.18 2.95
CA MET A 224 -3.25 14.48 2.66
C MET A 224 -4.16 15.30 1.75
N ASN A 225 -4.81 16.31 2.32
CA ASN A 225 -5.62 17.25 1.55
C ASN A 225 -4.74 18.22 0.73
N SER A 226 -5.37 19.01 -0.14
CA SER A 226 -4.67 19.94 -1.04
C SER A 226 -3.92 21.06 -0.32
N GLU A 227 -4.46 21.56 0.79
CA GLU A 227 -3.84 22.61 1.61
C GLU A 227 -2.56 22.10 2.27
N LEU A 228 -2.63 20.94 2.90
CA LEU A 228 -1.52 20.25 3.55
C LEU A 228 -0.43 19.90 2.54
N ARG A 229 -0.82 19.37 1.37
CA ARG A 229 0.10 19.11 0.27
C ARG A 229 0.87 20.38 -0.08
N LYS A 230 0.16 21.47 -0.33
CA LYS A 230 0.77 22.73 -0.70
C LYS A 230 1.73 23.25 0.38
N GLU A 231 1.36 23.17 1.65
CA GLU A 231 2.26 23.58 2.74
C GLU A 231 3.56 22.76 2.75
N LEU A 232 3.47 21.45 2.54
CA LEU A 232 4.64 20.56 2.50
C LEU A 232 5.49 20.79 1.24
N GLU A 233 4.87 20.95 0.07
CA GLU A 233 5.56 21.24 -1.18
C GLU A 233 6.29 22.59 -1.12
N ASP A 234 5.60 23.66 -0.71
CA ASP A 234 6.18 25.00 -0.60
C ASP A 234 7.25 25.06 0.50
N GLY A 235 7.01 24.37 1.62
CA GLY A 235 7.88 24.39 2.79
C GLY A 235 9.21 23.68 2.57
N PHE A 236 9.20 22.51 1.93
CA PHE A 236 10.41 21.73 1.66
C PHE A 236 10.98 21.94 0.26
N GLY A 237 10.22 22.55 -0.67
CA GLY A 237 10.61 22.66 -2.07
C GLY A 237 10.56 21.32 -2.82
N ILE A 238 9.55 20.49 -2.53
CA ILE A 238 9.44 19.10 -3.02
C ILE A 238 8.16 18.88 -3.83
N LYS A 239 8.06 17.71 -4.46
CA LYS A 239 6.77 17.11 -4.82
C LYS A 239 6.30 16.11 -3.77
N ALA A 240 5.07 16.28 -3.32
CA ALA A 240 4.46 15.47 -2.27
C ALA A 240 3.47 14.48 -2.90
N TYR A 241 3.61 13.19 -2.60
CA TYR A 241 2.78 12.13 -3.17
C TYR A 241 2.10 11.32 -2.06
N SER A 242 0.84 11.00 -2.28
CA SER A 242 0.05 10.14 -1.39
C SER A 242 0.24 8.67 -1.73
N ILE A 243 0.28 7.83 -0.70
CA ILE A 243 0.21 6.37 -0.83
C ILE A 243 -0.85 5.81 0.12
N TYR A 244 -1.51 4.74 -0.31
CA TYR A 244 -2.61 4.11 0.40
C TYR A 244 -2.40 2.61 0.57
N GLY A 245 -2.95 2.10 1.67
CA GLY A 245 -2.96 0.70 2.05
C GLY A 245 -3.81 0.51 3.29
N VAL A 246 -4.21 -0.72 3.54
CA VAL A 246 -4.99 -1.12 4.72
C VAL A 246 -4.34 -2.32 5.37
N GLU A 247 -4.48 -2.40 6.70
CA GLU A 247 -3.76 -3.36 7.52
C GLU A 247 -4.10 -4.82 7.18
N GLU A 248 -5.35 -5.07 6.76
CA GLU A 248 -5.91 -6.38 6.43
C GLU A 248 -5.49 -6.89 5.05
N LEU A 249 -5.06 -5.99 4.17
CA LEU A 249 -4.55 -6.31 2.83
C LEU A 249 -3.05 -6.03 2.79
N VAL A 250 -2.66 -4.86 2.27
CA VAL A 250 -1.27 -4.44 2.09
C VAL A 250 -1.12 -3.02 2.59
N GLU A 251 -0.17 -2.80 3.50
CA GLU A 251 0.09 -1.50 4.10
C GLU A 251 1.59 -1.14 4.07
N PRO A 252 1.97 -0.04 3.41
CA PRO A 252 1.33 0.53 2.21
C PRO A 252 1.65 -0.31 0.96
N GLY A 253 1.03 0.01 -0.17
CA GLY A 253 1.31 -0.66 -1.46
C GLY A 253 0.08 -1.01 -2.30
N LEU A 254 -1.13 -0.71 -1.80
CA LEU A 254 -2.37 -1.01 -2.50
C LEU A 254 -2.62 -0.02 -3.64
N ALA A 255 -2.46 1.27 -3.35
CA ALA A 255 -2.62 2.34 -4.32
C ALA A 255 -1.66 3.50 -4.03
N GLY A 256 -1.36 4.30 -5.03
CA GLY A 256 -0.52 5.49 -4.87
C GLY A 256 -0.63 6.46 -6.04
N GLU A 257 -0.20 7.69 -5.81
CA GLU A 257 -0.17 8.70 -6.88
C GLU A 257 0.94 8.43 -7.90
N CYS A 258 0.79 8.99 -9.09
CA CYS A 258 1.85 9.15 -10.08
C CYS A 258 2.29 10.62 -10.16
N GLU A 259 3.20 10.94 -11.09
CA GLU A 259 3.71 12.32 -11.29
C GLU A 259 2.62 13.38 -11.57
N TYR A 260 1.42 12.96 -11.98
CA TYR A 260 0.29 13.85 -12.28
C TYR A 260 -0.48 14.33 -11.04
N GLN A 261 -0.34 13.66 -9.88
CA GLN A 261 -1.02 14.05 -8.62
C GLN A 261 -2.55 14.18 -8.74
N ASP A 262 -3.18 13.32 -9.56
CA ASP A 262 -4.61 13.35 -9.88
C ASP A 262 -5.28 12.01 -9.51
N GLY A 263 -5.34 11.73 -8.21
CA GLY A 263 -5.88 10.49 -7.67
C GLY A 263 -4.84 9.37 -7.50
N LEU A 264 -5.30 8.25 -6.93
CA LEU A 264 -4.47 7.08 -6.60
C LEU A 264 -4.69 5.97 -7.63
N HIS A 265 -3.61 5.49 -8.23
CA HIS A 265 -3.63 4.28 -9.03
C HIS A 265 -3.71 3.06 -8.12
N ILE A 266 -4.81 2.32 -8.19
CA ILE A 266 -4.93 1.00 -7.58
C ILE A 266 -4.08 0.02 -8.39
N ALA A 267 -3.31 -0.85 -7.72
CA ALA A 267 -2.66 -1.98 -8.38
C ALA A 267 -3.71 -3.05 -8.73
N GLU A 268 -4.54 -2.74 -9.75
CA GLU A 268 -5.75 -3.48 -10.10
C GLU A 268 -5.48 -4.91 -10.59
N ASP A 269 -4.23 -5.22 -10.95
CA ASP A 269 -3.77 -6.58 -11.20
C ASP A 269 -3.77 -7.42 -9.92
N HIS A 270 -3.55 -6.82 -8.75
CA HIS A 270 -3.53 -7.48 -7.45
C HIS A 270 -4.78 -7.25 -6.60
N PHE A 271 -5.46 -6.12 -6.77
CA PHE A 271 -6.62 -5.73 -5.96
C PHE A 271 -7.80 -5.38 -6.85
N TYR A 272 -8.87 -6.17 -6.76
CA TYR A 272 -10.14 -5.82 -7.35
C TYR A 272 -10.90 -4.88 -6.40
N ALA A 273 -11.34 -3.73 -6.89
CA ALA A 273 -11.93 -2.68 -6.07
C ALA A 273 -13.40 -2.47 -6.44
N GLU A 274 -14.26 -2.45 -5.41
CA GLU A 274 -15.69 -2.22 -5.51
C GLU A 274 -16.06 -1.00 -4.66
N ILE A 275 -16.93 -0.14 -5.19
CA ILE A 275 -17.48 1.00 -4.45
C ILE A 275 -18.94 0.68 -4.12
N ILE A 276 -19.27 0.71 -2.83
CA ILE A 276 -20.59 0.31 -2.34
C ILE A 276 -21.26 1.45 -1.57
N ASN A 277 -22.59 1.45 -1.56
CA ASN A 277 -23.36 2.27 -0.63
C ASN A 277 -23.24 1.67 0.79
N PRO A 278 -22.72 2.40 1.78
CA PRO A 278 -22.47 1.85 3.11
C PRO A 278 -23.74 1.48 3.89
N ALA A 279 -24.90 2.04 3.54
CA ALA A 279 -26.16 1.73 4.19
C ALA A 279 -26.85 0.50 3.59
N THR A 280 -26.65 0.22 2.30
CA THR A 280 -27.36 -0.86 1.59
C THR A 280 -26.47 -2.02 1.15
N GLY A 281 -25.14 -1.83 1.14
CA GLY A 281 -24.18 -2.80 0.63
C GLY A 281 -24.19 -2.97 -0.89
N LYS A 282 -25.00 -2.21 -1.63
CA LYS A 282 -25.11 -2.31 -3.09
C LYS A 282 -23.95 -1.60 -3.79
N LEU A 283 -23.45 -2.20 -4.88
CA LEU A 283 -22.51 -1.55 -5.79
C LEU A 283 -23.04 -0.22 -6.32
N LEU A 284 -22.12 0.72 -6.50
CA LEU A 284 -22.34 1.99 -7.16
C LEU A 284 -21.66 1.99 -8.54
N PRO A 285 -22.25 2.64 -9.55
CA PRO A 285 -21.57 2.83 -10.82
C PRO A 285 -20.34 3.76 -10.67
N PRO A 286 -19.43 3.78 -11.65
CA PRO A 286 -18.30 4.71 -11.64
C PRO A 286 -18.74 6.18 -11.63
N GLY A 287 -18.09 7.00 -10.79
CA GLY A 287 -18.34 8.44 -10.63
C GLY A 287 -19.28 8.78 -9.48
#